data_AF-A0A086AKL9-F1
#
_entry.id   AF-A0A086AKL9-F1
#
_cell.length_a   1.000
_cell.length_b   1.000
_cell.length_c   1.000
_cell.angle_alpha   90.00
_cell.angle_beta   90.00
_cell.angle_gamma   90.00
#
_symmetry.space_group_name_H-M   'P 1'
#
loop_
_entity.id
_entity.type
_entity.pdbx_description
1 polymer ?
#
loop_
_entity_poly.entity_id
_entity_poly.type
_entity_poly.pdbx_seq_one_letter_code
_entity_poly.pdbx_strand_id
1 'polypeptide(L)' 'MKTKEINIGDKIFHKSNSTIVWVVERITDDEVSCSTVIKETLEQKKETFTITSIEKCSEPTFYVSKRTNNNRY' A
#
# COMPACT_ATOMS: atom_id res chain seq x y z
N MET A 1 -17.72 -6.93 -7.41
CA MET A 1 -16.27 -6.94 -7.13
C MET A 1 -15.98 -5.70 -6.30
N LYS A 2 -15.46 -5.84 -5.07
CA LYS A 2 -15.07 -4.69 -4.26
C LYS A 2 -13.76 -4.15 -4.83
N THR A 3 -13.83 -3.06 -5.60
CA THR A 3 -12.66 -2.22 -5.87
C THR A 3 -12.07 -1.90 -4.50
N LYS A 4 -10.84 -2.36 -4.21
CA LYS A 4 -10.15 -1.98 -2.97
C LYS A 4 -10.18 -0.44 -2.95
N GLU A 5 -10.90 0.16 -2.02
CA GLU A 5 -11.03 1.61 -1.90
C GLU A 5 -9.64 2.18 -1.62
N ILE A 6 -8.98 2.65 -2.68
CA ILE A 6 -7.73 3.39 -2.62
C ILE A 6 -8.13 4.85 -2.49
N ASN A 7 -7.53 5.52 -1.52
CA ASN A 7 -7.77 6.93 -1.24
C ASN A 7 -6.47 7.71 -1.44
N ILE A 8 -6.62 9.03 -1.67
CA ILE A 8 -5.47 9.94 -1.71
C ILE A 8 -4.77 9.91 -0.35
N GLY A 9 -3.44 9.81 -0.37
CA GLY A 9 -2.59 9.64 0.81
C GLY A 9 -2.30 8.18 1.18
N ASP A 10 -2.97 7.20 0.56
CA ASP A 10 -2.68 5.80 0.81
C ASP A 10 -1.30 5.41 0.28
N LYS A 11 -0.66 4.47 0.98
CA LYS A 11 0.56 3.81 0.52
C LYS A 11 0.20 2.59 -0.31
N ILE A 12 0.77 2.52 -1.50
CA ILE A 12 0.55 1.43 -2.45
C ILE A 12 1.88 0.90 -2.96
N PHE A 13 1.84 -0.29 -3.53
CA PHE A 13 2.93 -0.91 -4.26
C PHE A 13 2.48 -1.22 -5.68
N HIS A 14 3.42 -1.24 -6.60
CA HIS A 14 3.18 -1.79 -7.91
C HIS A 14 3.29 -3.33 -7.84
N LYS A 15 2.38 -4.07 -8.48
CA LYS A 15 2.39 -5.54 -8.43
C LYS A 15 3.66 -6.15 -9.02
N SER A 16 4.25 -5.51 -10.01
CA SER A 16 5.53 -5.95 -10.60
C SER A 16 6.75 -5.51 -9.78
N ASN A 17 6.58 -4.56 -8.85
CA ASN A 17 7.67 -4.08 -8.00
C ASN A 17 7.15 -3.62 -6.63
N SER A 18 7.22 -4.52 -5.67
CA SER A 18 6.80 -4.27 -4.28
C SER A 18 7.89 -3.62 -3.40
N THR A 19 9.07 -3.34 -3.95
CA THR A 19 10.17 -2.73 -3.18
C THR A 19 10.00 -1.23 -2.99
N ILE A 20 9.30 -0.58 -3.93
CA ILE A 20 9.07 0.86 -3.91
C ILE A 20 7.67 1.12 -3.37
N VAL A 21 7.60 1.81 -2.24
CA VAL A 21 6.35 2.34 -1.69
C VAL A 21 6.01 3.62 -2.42
N TRP A 22 4.79 3.71 -2.94
CA TRP A 22 4.25 4.91 -3.56
C TRP A 22 3.14 5.49 -2.69
N VAL A 23 3.00 6.81 -2.69
CA VAL A 23 1.93 7.53 -2.01
C VAL A 23 0.98 8.09 -3.06
N VAL A 24 -0.31 7.79 -2.92
CA VAL A 24 -1.32 8.23 -3.88
C VAL A 24 -1.55 9.74 -3.77
N GLU A 25 -1.37 10.46 -4.88
CA GLU A 25 -1.63 11.90 -4.95
C GLU A 25 -2.98 12.19 -5.63
N ARG A 26 -3.34 11.38 -6.64
CA ARG A 26 -4.55 11.58 -7.43
C ARG A 26 -5.11 10.24 -7.92
N ILE A 27 -6.43 10.16 -7.98
CA ILE A 27 -7.15 8.98 -8.45
C ILE A 27 -8.12 9.45 -9.54
N THR A 28 -8.12 8.77 -10.67
CA THR A 28 -9.11 8.89 -11.76
C THR A 28 -9.85 7.55 -11.90
N ASP A 29 -10.76 7.44 -12.86
CA ASP A 29 -11.60 6.24 -13.03
C ASP A 29 -10.80 4.93 -13.26
N ASP A 30 -9.63 4.99 -13.88
CA ASP A 30 -8.80 3.80 -14.19
C ASP A 30 -7.32 3.94 -13.75
N GLU A 31 -6.89 5.16 -13.43
CA GLU A 31 -5.48 5.44 -13.14
C GLU A 31 -5.28 6.09 -11.77
N VAL A 32 -4.10 5.86 -11.21
CA VAL A 32 -3.66 6.41 -9.95
C VAL A 32 -2.30 7.06 -10.17
N SER A 33 -2.25 8.37 -9.98
CA SER A 33 -0.99 9.11 -9.93
C SER A 33 -0.46 9.09 -8.51
N CYS A 34 0.80 8.71 -8.38
CA CYS A 34 1.44 8.55 -7.09
C CYS A 34 2.87 9.07 -7.14
N SER A 35 3.41 9.38 -5.96
CA SER A 35 4.77 9.86 -5.80
C SER A 35 5.52 9.03 -4.77
N THR A 36 6.83 8.92 -4.94
CA THR A 36 7.73 8.28 -3.99
C THR A 36 8.98 9.13 -3.84
N VAL A 37 9.61 9.05 -2.68
CA VAL A 37 10.89 9.70 -2.43
C VAL A 37 11.97 8.63 -2.37
N ILE A 38 12.91 8.69 -3.31
CA ILE A 38 14.05 7.80 -3.34
C ILE A 38 14.99 8.24 -2.22
N LYS A 39 15.12 7.46 -1.16
CA LYS A 39 15.91 7.84 0.02
C LYS A 39 17.39 8.10 -0.29
N GLU A 40 17.92 7.45 -1.32
CA GLU A 40 19.32 7.56 -1.72
C GLU A 40 19.63 8.90 -2.38
N THR A 41 18.76 9.37 -3.29
CA THR A 41 18.97 10.62 -4.03
C THR A 41 18.17 11.79 -3.45
N LEU A 42 17.25 11.52 -2.52
CA LEU A 42 16.22 12.44 -2.01
C LEU A 42 15.34 13.04 -3.12
N GLU A 43 15.31 12.41 -4.29
CA GLU A 43 14.48 12.86 -5.41
C GLU A 43 13.05 12.34 -5.25
N GLN A 44 12.10 13.20 -5.58
CA GLN A 44 10.70 12.82 -5.70
C GLN A 44 10.45 12.29 -7.10
N LYS A 45 10.14 10.99 -7.22
CA LYS A 45 9.67 10.39 -8.46
C LYS A 45 8.16 10.37 -8.47
N LYS A 46 7.56 10.70 -9.62
CA LYS A 46 6.12 10.62 -9.85
C LYS A 46 5.84 9.61 -10.96
N GLU A 47 4.81 8.80 -10.77
CA GLU A 47 4.45 7.76 -11.73
C GLU A 47 2.93 7.53 -11.68
N THR A 48 2.37 7.16 -12.82
CA THR A 48 0.96 6.83 -12.96
C THR A 48 0.84 5.34 -13.21
N PHE A 49 -0.01 4.67 -12.43
CA PHE A 49 -0.29 3.25 -12.57
C PHE A 49 -1.79 3.02 -12.78
N THR A 50 -2.15 1.94 -13.48
CA THR A 50 -3.55 1.51 -13.54
C THR A 50 -3.98 0.93 -12.20
N ILE A 51 -5.24 1.17 -11.80
CA ILE A 51 -5.80 0.68 -10.53
C ILE A 51 -5.67 -0.85 -10.42
N THR A 52 -5.74 -1.54 -11.54
CA THR A 52 -5.60 -3.00 -11.63
C THR A 52 -4.18 -3.50 -11.38
N SER A 53 -3.16 -2.66 -11.57
CA SER A 53 -1.73 -3.02 -11.45
C SER A 53 -1.12 -2.69 -10.08
N ILE A 54 -1.89 -2.08 -9.18
CA ILE A 54 -1.43 -1.66 -7.87
C ILE A 54 -2.07 -2.49 -6.75
N GLU A 55 -1.39 -2.50 -5.61
CA GLU A 55 -1.85 -3.16 -4.41
C GLU A 55 -1.65 -2.27 -3.19
N LYS A 56 -2.67 -2.21 -2.33
CA LYS A 56 -2.63 -1.42 -1.10
C LYS A 56 -1.58 -2.01 -0.15
N CYS A 57 -0.74 -1.15 0.41
CA CYS A 57 0.17 -1.50 1.50
C CYS A 57 -0.69 -1.66 2.77
N SER A 58 -1.41 -2.77 2.89
CA SER A 58 -2.07 -3.12 4.16
C SER A 58 -0.97 -3.37 5.19
N GLU A 59 -1.01 -2.63 6.29
CA GLU A 59 -0.15 -2.84 7.46
C GLU A 59 -0.09 -4.33 7.85
N PRO A 60 1.03 -4.80 8.42
CA PRO A 60 1.10 -6.17 8.91
C PRO A 60 -0.04 -6.38 9.89
N THR A 61 -0.95 -7.31 9.58
CA THR A 61 -1.82 -7.89 10.59
C THR A 61 -0.91 -8.46 11.67
N PHE A 62 -0.76 -7.74 12.78
CA PHE A 62 -0.24 -8.32 14.01
C PHE A 62 -1.23 -9.42 14.39
N TYR A 63 -0.94 -10.66 14.00
CA TYR A 63 -1.55 -11.82 14.62
C TYR A 63 -1.04 -11.84 16.06
N VAL A 64 -1.71 -11.10 16.94
CA VAL A 64 -1.60 -11.32 18.37
C VAL A 64 -2.23 -12.69 18.61
N SER A 65 -1.42 -13.74 18.52
CA SER A 65 -1.78 -15.07 19.00
C SER A 65 -2.19 -14.92 20.46
N LYS A 66 -3.50 -14.94 20.73
CA LYS A 66 -4.03 -15.01 22.09
C LYS A 66 -3.42 -16.27 22.73
N ARG A 67 -2.44 -16.11 23.61
CA ARG A 67 -2.00 -17.20 24.49
C ARG A 67 -3.19 -17.53 25.40
N THR A 68 -3.88 -18.60 25.10
CA THR A 68 -4.88 -19.20 25.99
C THR A 68 -4.15 -19.72 27.22
N ASN A 69 -4.15 -18.96 28.31
CA ASN A 69 -3.75 -19.49 29.62
C ASN A 69 -4.85 -20.45 30.09
N ASN A 70 -4.65 -21.75 29.84
CA ASN A 70 -5.39 -22.81 30.52
C ASN A 70 -4.94 -22.84 31.98
N ASN A 71 -5.59 -22.04 32.83
CA ASN A 71 -5.47 -22.22 34.27
C ASN A 71 -6.50 -23.28 34.68
N ARG A 72 -6.02 -24.52 34.85
CA ARG A 72 -6.77 -25.58 35.53
C ARG A 72 -6.77 -25.27 37.03
N TYR A 73 -7.94 -25.02 37.59
CA TYR A 73 -8.23 -25.21 39.00
C TYR A 73 -9.25 -26.34 39.13
#